data_AF-A0A843KZD0-F1
#
_entry.id   AF-A0A843KZD0-F1
#
_cell.length_a   1.000
_cell.length_b   1.000
_cell.length_c   1.000
_cell.angle_alpha   90.00
_cell.angle_beta   90.00
_cell.angle_gamma   90.00
#
_symmetry.space_group_name_H-M   'P 1'
#
loop_
_entity.id
_entity.type
_entity.pdbx_description
1 polymer ?
#
loop_
_entity_poly.entity_id
_entity_poly.type
_entity_poly.pdbx_seq_one_letter_code
_entity_poly.pdbx_strand_id
1 'polypeptide(L)'
;MIFKLYEEDLVEAGLGLEEKEIPATIEEDHLLVIGSPGDITVRIFKDVQEYRVEIPDDVVKRVQFEDSTYEHPLPAYIEISEGKIGLIFP
;
A
#
# COMPACT_ATOMS: atom_id res chain seq x y z
N MET A 1 -5.10 5.44 -6.03
CA MET A 1 -4.01 6.27 -5.43
C MET A 1 -2.66 5.73 -5.86
N ILE A 2 -1.67 6.61 -6.11
CA ILE A 2 -0.27 6.21 -6.28
C ILE A 2 0.59 6.96 -5.27
N PHE A 3 1.42 6.26 -4.49
CA PHE A 3 2.38 6.89 -3.57
C PHE A 3 3.77 6.27 -3.69
N LYS A 4 4.76 6.96 -3.12
CA LYS A 4 6.18 6.60 -3.19
C LYS A 4 6.57 5.68 -2.04
N LEU A 5 7.41 4.71 -2.33
CA LEU A 5 7.96 3.78 -1.36
C LEU A 5 9.48 3.66 -1.57
N TYR A 6 10.26 3.60 -0.50
CA TYR A 6 11.71 3.52 -0.63
C TYR A 6 12.16 2.08 -0.93
N GLU A 7 13.31 1.95 -1.60
CA GLU A 7 13.88 0.63 -1.89
C GLU A 7 14.19 -0.15 -0.60
N GLU A 8 14.70 0.56 0.41
CA GLU A 8 15.02 -0.01 1.73
C GLU A 8 13.78 -0.66 2.37
N ASP A 9 12.63 0.01 2.28
CA ASP A 9 11.37 -0.47 2.83
C ASP A 9 10.89 -1.77 2.15
N LEU A 10 11.03 -1.85 0.82
CA LEU A 10 10.68 -3.05 0.06
C LEU A 10 11.58 -4.23 0.41
N VAL A 11 12.88 -3.97 0.55
CA VAL A 11 13.86 -4.98 0.93
C VAL A 11 13.61 -5.47 2.35
N GLU A 12 13.33 -4.56 3.29
CA GLU A 12 13.01 -4.88 4.68
C GLU A 12 11.71 -5.69 4.78
N ALA A 13 10.71 -5.35 3.96
CA ALA A 13 9.49 -6.12 3.83
C ALA A 13 9.68 -7.48 3.13
N GLY A 14 10.86 -7.79 2.60
CA GLY A 14 11.09 -8.99 1.77
C GLY A 14 10.29 -8.98 0.45
N LEU A 15 9.71 -7.84 0.08
CA LEU A 15 9.01 -7.67 -1.17
C LEU A 15 10.07 -7.33 -2.23
N GLY A 16 10.58 -8.36 -2.91
CA GLY A 16 11.57 -8.20 -3.99
C GLY A 16 11.26 -7.07 -4.98
N LEU A 17 12.31 -6.48 -5.54
CA LEU A 17 12.33 -5.20 -6.28
C LEU A 17 11.74 -5.24 -7.69
N GLU A 18 11.11 -6.34 -8.07
CA GLU A 18 10.52 -6.52 -9.40
C GLU A 18 9.11 -5.93 -9.44
N GLU A 19 8.67 -5.46 -10.62
CA GLU A 19 7.29 -5.08 -10.81
C GLU A 19 6.40 -6.31 -10.60
N LYS A 20 5.44 -6.19 -9.68
CA LYS A 20 4.51 -7.27 -9.37
C LYS A 20 3.23 -6.76 -8.76
N GLU A 21 2.20 -7.56 -8.98
CA GLU A 21 0.95 -7.50 -8.26
C GLU A 21 1.10 -8.28 -6.95
N ILE A 22 0.72 -7.65 -5.84
CA ILE A 22 0.87 -8.20 -4.50
C ILE A 22 -0.51 -8.22 -3.85
N PRO A 23 -0.91 -9.36 -3.24
CA PRO A 23 -2.15 -9.40 -2.49
C PRO A 23 -2.06 -8.47 -1.28
N ALA A 24 -3.19 -7.89 -0.92
CA ALA A 24 -3.34 -7.08 0.28
C ALA A 24 -4.67 -7.38 0.96
N THR A 25 -4.77 -6.98 2.21
CA THR A 25 -6.03 -6.99 2.97
C THR A 25 -6.18 -5.71 3.75
N ILE A 26 -7.41 -5.28 4.00
CA ILE A 26 -7.67 -4.21 4.96
C ILE A 26 -7.86 -4.87 6.33
N GLU A 27 -7.03 -4.51 7.28
CA GLU A 27 -7.17 -4.82 8.70
C GLU A 27 -7.70 -3.57 9.42
N GLU A 28 -8.48 -3.76 10.49
CA GLU A 28 -8.93 -2.69 11.41
C GLU A 28 -9.54 -1.42 10.76
N ASP A 29 -10.28 -1.51 9.64
CA ASP A 29 -10.98 -0.40 8.94
C ASP A 29 -10.14 0.79 8.44
N HIS A 30 -8.85 0.91 8.78
CA HIS A 30 -7.96 2.00 8.36
C HIS A 30 -6.51 1.56 8.07
N LEU A 31 -6.24 0.25 8.11
CA LEU A 31 -4.92 -0.31 7.87
C LEU A 31 -4.95 -1.22 6.62
N LEU A 32 -4.23 -0.85 5.56
CA LEU A 32 -4.05 -1.70 4.39
C LEU A 32 -2.72 -2.46 4.50
N VAL A 33 -2.78 -3.79 4.58
CA VAL A 33 -1.61 -4.67 4.71
C VAL A 33 -1.30 -5.35 3.39
N ILE A 34 -0.26 -4.88 2.72
CA ILE A 34 0.32 -5.46 1.49
C ILE A 34 1.18 -6.68 1.85
N GLY A 35 1.09 -7.74 1.08
CA GLY A 35 1.75 -9.03 1.34
C GLY A 35 0.90 -9.98 2.20
N SER A 36 -0.30 -9.55 2.62
CA SER A 36 -1.27 -10.38 3.34
C SER A 36 -2.23 -11.06 2.36
N PRO A 37 -2.62 -12.33 2.59
CA PRO A 37 -3.62 -12.99 1.76
C PRO A 37 -4.98 -12.29 1.90
N GLY A 38 -5.45 -11.68 0.81
CA GLY A 38 -6.75 -11.02 0.75
C GLY A 38 -7.21 -10.81 -0.68
N ASP A 39 -8.44 -10.33 -0.85
CA ASP A 39 -9.08 -10.09 -2.15
C ASP A 39 -8.61 -8.80 -2.84
N ILE A 40 -7.72 -8.03 -2.21
CA ILE A 40 -7.21 -6.78 -2.75
C ILE A 40 -5.89 -7.06 -3.46
N THR A 41 -5.70 -6.44 -4.62
CA THR A 41 -4.43 -6.50 -5.34
C THR A 41 -3.86 -5.09 -5.45
N VAL A 42 -2.60 -4.94 -5.08
CA VAL A 42 -1.84 -3.70 -5.14
C VAL A 42 -0.66 -3.90 -6.08
N ARG A 43 -0.37 -2.92 -6.93
CA ARG A 43 0.75 -3.02 -7.87
C ARG A 43 1.94 -2.21 -7.36
N ILE A 44 3.10 -2.85 -7.27
CA ILE A 44 4.37 -2.17 -7.02
C ILE A 44 5.16 -2.14 -8.32
N PHE A 45 5.62 -0.96 -8.72
CA PHE A 45 6.42 -0.78 -9.92
C PHE A 45 7.50 0.28 -9.70
N LYS A 46 8.58 0.21 -10.48
CA LYS A 46 9.67 1.19 -10.43
C LYS A 46 9.48 2.25 -11.50
N ASP A 47 9.40 3.52 -11.09
CA ASP A 47 9.30 4.68 -11.97
C ASP A 47 10.63 5.45 -11.95
N VAL A 48 11.41 5.32 -13.04
CA VAL A 48 12.74 5.95 -13.26
C VAL A 48 13.78 5.60 -12.18
N GLN A 49 13.64 6.14 -10.97
CA GLN A 49 14.52 5.90 -9.82
C GLN A 49 13.77 5.57 -8.52
N GLU A 50 12.45 5.67 -8.48
CA GLU A 50 11.64 5.53 -7.26
C GLU A 50 10.65 4.38 -7.40
N TYR A 51 10.36 3.65 -6.32
CA TYR A 51 9.27 2.68 -6.33
C TYR A 51 7.96 3.38 -6.03
N ARG A 52 6.93 2.96 -6.76
CA ARG A 52 5.57 3.45 -6.61
C ARG A 52 4.64 2.29 -6.34
N VAL A 53 3.69 2.56 -5.46
CA VAL A 53 2.62 1.64 -5.11
C VAL A 53 1.32 2.22 -5.60
N GLU A 54 0.65 1.49 -6.49
CA GLU A 54 -0.67 1.81 -6.99
C GLU A 54 -1.72 0.98 -6.25
N ILE A 55 -2.57 1.70 -5.51
CA ILE A 55 -3.72 1.15 -4.79
C ILE A 55 -4.99 1.48 -5.59
N PRO A 56 -5.86 0.50 -5.87
CA PRO A 56 -7.14 0.73 -6.54
C PRO A 56 -8.02 1.73 -5.79
N ASP A 57 -8.75 2.55 -6.53
CA ASP A 57 -9.60 3.61 -5.96
C ASP A 57 -10.66 3.08 -4.98
N ASP A 58 -11.31 1.96 -5.34
CA ASP A 58 -12.29 1.28 -4.49
C ASP A 58 -11.68 0.84 -3.14
N VAL A 59 -10.41 0.44 -3.12
CA VAL A 59 -9.71 0.04 -1.90
C VAL A 59 -9.45 1.26 -1.03
N VAL A 60 -9.00 2.36 -1.65
CA VAL A 60 -8.75 3.62 -0.95
C VAL A 60 -10.04 4.13 -0.32
N LYS A 61 -11.16 4.10 -1.04
CA LYS A 61 -12.48 4.47 -0.51
C LYS A 61 -12.91 3.59 0.67
N ARG A 62 -12.64 2.29 0.60
CA ARG A 62 -12.97 1.34 1.67
C ARG A 62 -12.13 1.56 2.93
N VAL A 63 -10.85 1.91 2.80
CA VAL A 63 -9.93 2.12 3.94
C VAL A 63 -9.97 3.55 4.50
N GLN A 64 -10.45 4.53 3.73
CA GLN A 64 -10.48 5.95 4.16
C GLN A 64 -11.83 6.42 4.73
N PHE A 65 -12.81 5.53 4.90
CA PHE A 65 -14.21 5.83 5.22
C PHE A 65 -14.88 6.82 4.22
N GLU A 66 -16.18 6.62 3.95
CA GLU A 66 -16.95 7.34 2.91
C GLU A 66 -17.01 8.89 3.04
N ASP A 67 -16.55 9.48 4.15
CA ASP A 67 -16.73 10.90 4.47
C ASP A 67 -15.53 11.80 4.10
N SER A 68 -14.46 11.23 3.55
CA SER A 68 -13.24 12.01 3.27
C SER A 68 -13.46 12.97 2.09
N THR A 69 -13.69 14.23 2.42
CA THR A 69 -13.85 15.38 1.50
C THR A 69 -12.54 15.77 0.79
N TYR A 70 -11.47 15.01 1.01
CA TYR A 70 -10.15 15.20 0.42
C TYR A 70 -9.93 14.24 -0.76
N GLU A 71 -9.27 14.72 -1.81
CA GLU A 71 -8.70 13.86 -2.84
C GLU A 71 -7.67 12.90 -2.21
N HIS A 72 -8.11 11.68 -1.86
CA HIS A 72 -7.32 10.51 -1.45
C HIS A 72 -6.00 10.82 -0.72
N PRO A 73 -6.03 11.26 0.56
CA PRO A 73 -4.83 11.56 1.34
C PRO A 73 -3.88 10.36 1.40
N LEU A 74 -2.58 10.62 1.20
CA LEU A 74 -1.47 9.67 1.36
C LEU A 74 -1.55 8.92 2.70
N PRO A 75 -1.04 7.67 2.79
CA PRO A 75 -0.97 6.98 4.08
C PRO A 75 -0.22 7.85 5.09
N ALA A 76 -0.78 7.96 6.29
CA ALA A 76 -0.21 8.76 7.38
C ALA A 76 1.01 8.07 8.01
N TYR A 77 1.02 6.74 7.99
CA TYR A 77 2.12 5.94 8.52
C TYR A 77 2.33 4.68 7.68
N ILE A 78 3.59 4.25 7.58
CA ILE A 78 4.01 3.02 6.91
C ILE A 78 4.66 2.15 7.99
N GLU A 79 4.11 0.97 8.22
CA GLU A 79 4.66 -0.05 9.10
C GLU A 79 5.24 -1.17 8.24
N ILE A 80 6.46 -1.61 8.56
CA ILE A 80 7.16 -2.64 7.79
C ILE A 80 7.40 -3.84 8.70
N SER A 81 7.11 -5.02 8.17
CA SER A 81 7.31 -6.28 8.85
C SER A 81 7.77 -7.33 7.84
N GLU A 82 8.39 -8.41 8.31
CA GLU A 82 8.89 -9.47 7.42
C GLU A 82 7.76 -10.01 6.53
N GLY A 83 7.87 -9.79 5.22
CA GLY A 83 6.87 -10.18 4.22
C GLY A 83 5.69 -9.22 4.02
N LYS A 84 5.61 -8.10 4.75
CA LYS A 84 4.42 -7.24 4.80
C LYS A 84 4.72 -5.75 4.89
N ILE A 85 3.85 -4.94 4.27
CA ILE A 85 3.83 -3.48 4.44
C ILE A 85 2.43 -3.06 4.88
N GLY A 86 2.31 -2.53 6.09
CA GLY A 86 1.10 -1.90 6.61
C GLY A 86 1.06 -0.43 6.24
N LEU A 87 -0.06 0.02 5.67
CA LEU A 87 -0.31 1.42 5.32
C LEU A 87 -1.50 1.90 6.14
N ILE A 88 -1.24 2.83 7.05
CA ILE A 88 -2.25 3.38 7.96
C ILE A 88 -2.77 4.68 7.35
N PHE A 89 -4.08 4.74 7.11
CA PHE A 89 -4.75 5.92 6.61
C PHE A 89 -5.40 6.70 7.76
N PRO A 90 -5.38 8.05 7.70
CA PRO A 90 -6.02 8.91 8.69
C PRO A 90 -7.55 8.97 8.55
#